data_AF-A0A2W0FFQ0-F1
#
_entry.id   AF-A0A2W0FFQ0-F1
#
_cell.length_a   1.000
_cell.length_b   1.000
_cell.length_c   1.000
_cell.angle_alpha   90.00
_cell.angle_beta   90.00
_cell.angle_gamma   90.00
#
_symmetry.space_group_name_H-M   'P 1'
#
loop_
_entity.id
_entity.type
_entity.pdbx_description
1 polymer ?
#
loop_
_entity_poly.entity_id
_entity_poly.type
_entity_poly.pdbx_seq_one_letter_code
_entity_poly.pdbx_strand_id
1 'polypeptide(L)'
;MGRMIRRTGFALLFSAFGAVLGIGLEHYLERPAMLKTRQALTIEGPLGDAQRYQLPAGTVLYYDRSLAEGHALYHAYFYFHGTPEHDPVRLEPKHQGSLIAPTWLYAPGDPAL
;
A
#
# COMPACT_ATOMS: atom_id res chain seq x y z
N MET A 1 22.76 38.84 27.83
CA MET A 1 22.55 37.38 27.98
C MET A 1 21.47 36.78 27.05
N GLY A 2 20.38 37.46 26.68
CA GLY A 2 19.25 36.83 25.98
C GLY A 2 19.46 36.42 24.51
N ARG A 3 20.36 37.07 23.75
CA ARG A 3 20.60 36.76 22.33
C ARG A 3 21.30 35.42 22.09
N MET A 4 22.25 35.05 22.97
CA MET A 4 22.97 33.78 22.84
C MET A 4 22.07 32.60 23.20
N ILE A 5 21.28 32.70 24.27
CA ILE A 5 20.31 31.68 24.68
C ILE A 5 19.29 31.40 23.57
N ARG A 6 18.78 32.44 22.90
CA ARG A 6 17.85 32.28 21.77
C ARG A 6 18.50 31.55 20.60
N ARG A 7 19.74 31.89 20.24
CA ARG A 7 20.47 31.25 19.14
C ARG A 7 20.74 29.78 19.41
N THR A 8 21.17 29.43 20.61
CA THR A 8 21.44 28.04 20.99
C THR A 8 20.14 27.23 21.05
N GLY A 9 19.04 27.81 21.55
CA GLY A 9 17.72 27.16 21.54
C GLY A 9 17.18 26.91 20.13
N PHE A 10 17.31 27.88 19.21
CA PHE A 10 16.92 27.69 17.80
C PHE A 10 17.78 26.64 17.09
N ALA A 11 19.09 26.61 17.36
CA ALA A 11 19.98 25.59 16.79
C ALA A 11 19.59 24.18 17.24
N LEU A 12 19.30 24.00 18.53
CA LEU A 12 18.84 22.71 19.07
C LEU A 12 17.48 22.28 18.48
N LEU A 13 16.52 23.22 18.36
CA LEU A 13 15.23 22.92 17.74
C LEU A 13 15.37 22.55 16.27
N PHE A 14 16.23 23.25 15.52
CA PHE A 14 16.46 22.95 14.10
C PHE A 14 17.15 21.60 13.91
N SER A 15 18.14 21.27 14.75
CA SER A 15 18.79 19.95 14.73
C SER A 15 17.82 18.83 15.13
N ALA A 16 16.98 19.03 16.15
CA ALA A 16 15.97 18.07 16.55
C ALA A 16 14.92 17.87 15.44
N PHE A 17 14.47 18.95 14.80
CA PHE A 17 13.54 18.89 13.68
C PHE A 17 14.16 18.17 12.48
N GLY A 18 15.40 18.48 12.11
CA GLY A 18 16.11 17.79 11.03
C GLY A 18 16.30 16.30 11.30
N ALA A 19 16.61 15.92 12.55
CA ALA A 19 16.71 14.52 12.95
C ALA A 19 15.36 13.78 12.88
N VAL A 20 14.28 14.39 13.38
CA VAL A 20 12.92 13.80 13.30
C VAL A 20 12.47 13.66 11.84
N LEU A 21 12.76 14.66 11.01
CA LEU A 21 12.39 14.66 9.60
C LEU A 21 13.21 13.63 8.80
N GLY A 22 14.51 13.47 9.13
CA GLY A 22 15.38 12.43 8.57
C GLY A 22 14.90 11.02 8.92
N ILE A 23 14.63 10.74 10.20
CA ILE A 23 14.12 9.44 10.66
C ILE A 23 12.74 9.15 10.05
N GLY A 24 11.85 10.15 10.00
CA GLY A 24 10.54 10.00 9.38
C GLY A 24 10.61 9.72 7.88
N LEU A 25 11.56 10.33 7.18
CA LEU A 25 11.79 10.11 5.75
C LEU A 25 12.40 8.73 5.49
N GLU A 26 13.40 8.30 6.27
CA GLU A 26 13.98 6.96 6.17
C GLU A 26 12.91 5.88 6.41
N HIS A 27 12.07 6.03 7.43
CA HIS A 27 10.97 5.09 7.69
C HIS A 27 9.92 5.08 6.56
N TYR A 28 9.68 6.22 5.92
CA TYR A 28 8.79 6.30 4.76
C TYR A 28 9.40 5.60 3.52
N LEU A 29 10.71 5.67 3.36
CA LEU A 29 11.46 5.07 2.25
C LEU A 29 11.72 3.57 2.46
N GLU A 30 11.79 3.08 3.71
CA GLU A 30 11.99 1.66 4.05
C GLU A 30 10.73 0.79 3.93
N ARG A 31 9.75 1.16 3.08
CA ARG A 31 8.67 0.21 2.77
C ARG A 31 9.28 -0.97 2.01
N PRO A 32 9.08 -2.23 2.47
CA PRO A 32 9.63 -3.37 1.77
C PRO A 32 9.05 -3.43 0.35
N ALA A 33 9.94 -3.44 -0.65
CA ALA A 33 9.56 -3.50 -2.05
C ALA A 33 8.70 -4.74 -2.38
N MET A 34 8.85 -5.80 -1.57
CA MET A 34 8.10 -7.04 -1.70
C MET A 34 7.78 -7.58 -0.31
N LEU A 35 6.56 -8.08 -0.12
CA LEU A 35 6.15 -8.73 1.11
C LEU A 35 5.48 -10.07 0.82
N LYS A 36 5.84 -11.08 1.60
CA LYS A 36 5.24 -12.41 1.52
C LYS A 36 4.16 -12.54 2.60
N THR A 37 2.93 -12.85 2.20
CA THR A 37 1.82 -12.98 3.15
C THR A 37 2.06 -14.18 4.08
N ARG A 38 1.81 -13.99 5.38
CA ARG A 38 1.87 -15.08 6.38
C ARG A 38 0.53 -15.78 6.60
N GLN A 39 -0.56 -15.09 6.24
CA GLN A 39 -1.93 -15.53 6.38
C GLN A 39 -2.68 -15.25 5.09
N ALA A 40 -3.81 -15.92 4.91
CA ALA A 40 -4.71 -15.58 3.81
C ALA A 40 -5.27 -14.17 4.02
N LEU A 41 -5.35 -13.39 2.95
CA LEU A 41 -5.99 -12.07 2.97
C LEU A 41 -7.36 -12.17 2.32
N THR A 42 -8.34 -11.46 2.85
CA THR A 42 -9.68 -11.41 2.28
C THR A 42 -9.70 -10.37 1.17
N ILE A 43 -10.19 -10.75 0.00
CA ILE A 43 -10.39 -9.88 -1.15
C ILE A 43 -11.84 -9.38 -1.09
N GLU A 44 -12.07 -8.07 -1.26
CA GLU A 44 -13.41 -7.52 -1.34
C GLU A 44 -14.20 -8.13 -2.51
N GLY A 45 -15.36 -8.72 -2.21
CA GLY A 45 -16.25 -9.29 -3.22
C GLY A 45 -17.13 -8.23 -3.89
N PRO A 46 -17.81 -8.58 -4.99
CA PRO A 46 -18.88 -7.75 -5.53
C PRO A 46 -19.95 -7.44 -4.49
N LEU A 47 -20.51 -6.23 -4.54
CA LEU A 47 -21.51 -5.77 -3.56
C LEU A 47 -22.73 -6.71 -3.53
N GLY A 48 -23.04 -7.27 -2.36
CA GLY A 48 -24.17 -8.19 -2.17
C GLY A 48 -23.87 -9.66 -2.47
N ASP A 49 -22.62 -10.00 -2.78
CA ASP A 49 -22.18 -11.39 -2.87
C ASP A 49 -21.84 -11.97 -1.49
N ALA A 50 -22.26 -13.21 -1.24
CA ALA A 50 -21.94 -13.97 -0.03
C ALA A 50 -20.66 -14.82 -0.19
N GLN A 51 -20.06 -14.85 -1.39
CA GLN A 51 -18.82 -15.56 -1.63
C GLN A 51 -17.64 -14.91 -0.90
N ARG A 52 -16.75 -15.77 -0.38
CA ARG A 52 -15.52 -15.33 0.28
C ARG A 52 -14.34 -15.47 -0.67
N TYR A 53 -13.84 -14.35 -1.14
CA TYR A 53 -12.63 -14.29 -1.99
C TYR A 53 -11.38 -14.18 -1.10
N GLN A 54 -10.38 -15.00 -1.36
CA GLN A 54 -9.16 -15.04 -0.55
C GLN A 54 -7.90 -15.10 -1.41
N LEU A 55 -6.93 -14.28 -1.01
CA LEU A 55 -5.55 -14.41 -1.44
C LEU A 55 -4.85 -15.41 -0.51
N PRO A 56 -4.26 -16.51 -1.03
CA PRO A 56 -3.66 -17.53 -0.17
C PRO A 56 -2.45 -16.99 0.62
N ALA A 57 -2.16 -17.66 1.73
CA ALA A 57 -0.93 -17.43 2.48
C ALA A 57 0.29 -17.80 1.61
N GLY A 58 1.35 -17.02 1.71
CA GLY A 58 2.57 -17.21 0.93
C GLY A 58 2.60 -16.47 -0.40
N THR A 59 1.53 -15.77 -0.80
CA THR A 59 1.54 -14.88 -1.96
C THR A 59 2.53 -13.74 -1.75
N VAL A 60 3.29 -13.39 -2.79
CA VAL A 60 4.20 -12.25 -2.80
C VAL A 60 3.47 -11.04 -3.38
N LEU A 61 3.41 -9.97 -2.59
CA LEU A 61 2.86 -8.67 -2.95
C LEU A 61 4.02 -7.71 -3.23
N TYR A 62 4.03 -7.15 -4.44
CA TYR A 62 5.03 -6.20 -4.92
C TYR A 62 4.50 -4.79 -4.71
N TYR A 63 5.22 -3.97 -3.97
CA TYR A 63 4.80 -2.60 -3.71
C TYR A 63 4.81 -1.78 -5.01
N ASP A 64 3.72 -1.06 -5.30
CA ASP A 64 3.66 -0.09 -6.39
C ASP A 64 3.80 1.34 -5.85
N ARG A 65 2.81 1.79 -5.07
CA ARG A 65 2.77 3.15 -4.55
C ARG A 65 1.96 3.27 -3.27
N SER A 66 2.21 4.31 -2.50
CA SER A 66 1.37 4.75 -1.38
C SER A 66 0.19 5.56 -1.90
N LEU A 67 -0.97 5.36 -1.29
CA LEU A 67 -2.15 6.19 -1.47
C LEU A 67 -2.27 7.16 -0.28
N ALA A 68 -3.16 8.14 -0.38
CA ALA A 68 -3.54 8.97 0.76
C ALA A 68 -4.09 8.10 1.91
N GLU A 69 -4.12 8.61 3.14
CA GLU A 69 -4.73 7.93 4.31
C GLU A 69 -3.96 6.70 4.82
N GLY A 70 -2.75 6.44 4.30
CA GLY A 70 -1.87 5.38 4.79
C GLY A 70 -2.00 4.05 4.05
N HIS A 71 -2.91 3.97 3.07
CA HIS A 71 -3.06 2.80 2.21
C HIS A 71 -1.89 2.67 1.21
N ALA A 72 -1.71 1.47 0.66
CA ALA A 72 -0.74 1.22 -0.40
C ALA A 72 -1.32 0.26 -1.43
N LEU A 73 -0.92 0.49 -2.68
CA LEU A 73 -1.22 -0.37 -3.80
C LEU A 73 -0.09 -1.40 -3.96
N TYR A 74 -0.50 -2.65 -4.13
CA TYR A 74 0.40 -3.77 -4.37
C TYR A 74 -0.04 -4.53 -5.63
N HIS A 75 0.94 -5.06 -6.36
CA HIS A 75 0.73 -6.01 -7.46
C HIS A 75 0.97 -7.45 -6.97
N ALA A 76 0.13 -8.38 -7.44
CA ALA A 76 0.33 -9.81 -7.28
C ALA A 76 0.42 -10.45 -8.67
N TYR A 77 1.51 -11.17 -8.94
CA TYR A 77 1.70 -11.85 -10.22
C TYR A 77 1.42 -13.35 -10.06
N PHE A 78 0.59 -13.89 -10.95
CA PHE A 78 0.26 -15.30 -10.98
C PHE A 78 0.74 -15.88 -12.30
N TYR A 79 1.41 -17.03 -12.22
CA TYR A 79 1.65 -17.85 -13.40
C TYR A 79 0.38 -18.66 -13.67
N PHE A 80 -0.19 -18.45 -14.85
CA PHE A 80 -1.33 -19.22 -15.33
C PHE A 80 -0.94 -19.94 -16.61
N HIS A 81 -1.33 -21.21 -16.74
CA HIS A 81 -1.07 -22.00 -17.92
C HIS A 81 -2.32 -22.08 -18.80
N GLY A 82 -2.24 -21.54 -20.02
CA GLY A 82 -3.35 -21.48 -20.97
C GLY A 82 -4.03 -20.11 -20.99
N THR A 83 -5.29 -20.08 -21.42
CA THR A 83 -6.10 -18.85 -21.47
C THR A 83 -7.27 -19.01 -20.50
N PRO A 84 -7.42 -18.13 -19.50
CA PRO A 84 -8.55 -18.20 -18.59
C PRO A 84 -9.85 -17.86 -19.31
N GLU A 85 -10.96 -18.35 -18.77
CA GLU A 85 -12.29 -17.86 -19.14
C GLU A 85 -12.37 -16.37 -18.81
N HIS A 86 -12.78 -15.56 -19.78
CA HIS A 86 -12.73 -14.10 -19.67
C HIS A 86 -13.86 -13.46 -20.45
N ASP A 87 -14.36 -12.36 -19.92
CA ASP A 87 -15.23 -11.44 -20.66
C ASP A 87 -14.37 -10.40 -21.39
N PRO A 88 -14.73 -10.00 -22.62
CA PRO A 88 -14.04 -8.94 -23.33
C PRO A 88 -14.34 -7.59 -22.66
N VAL A 89 -13.33 -6.99 -22.03
CA VAL A 89 -13.47 -5.64 -21.47
C VAL A 89 -12.94 -4.60 -22.44
N ARG A 90 -13.79 -3.62 -22.80
CA ARG A 90 -13.40 -2.55 -23.71
C ARG A 90 -12.61 -1.47 -22.96
N LEU A 91 -11.35 -1.28 -23.33
CA LEU A 91 -10.51 -0.21 -22.81
C LEU A 91 -11.02 1.15 -23.31
N GLU A 92 -11.89 1.79 -22.52
CA GLU A 92 -12.28 3.17 -22.77
C GLU A 92 -11.08 4.14 -22.61
N PRO A 93 -11.04 5.27 -23.34
CA PRO A 93 -9.96 6.27 -23.22
C PRO A 93 -9.73 6.79 -21.80
N LYS A 94 -10.78 6.81 -20.96
CA LYS A 94 -10.69 7.21 -19.55
C LYS A 94 -9.78 6.32 -18.70
N HIS A 95 -9.47 5.11 -19.16
CA HIS A 95 -8.60 4.15 -18.46
C HIS A 95 -7.12 4.32 -18.81
N GLN A 96 -6.74 5.29 -19.66
CA GLN A 96 -5.34 5.57 -20.02
C GLN A 96 -4.51 4.33 -20.40
N GLY A 97 -5.15 3.33 -21.03
CA GLY A 97 -4.50 2.09 -21.46
C GLY A 97 -4.30 1.03 -20.37
N SER A 98 -4.81 1.23 -19.14
CA SER A 98 -4.76 0.23 -18.08
C SER A 98 -6.09 0.18 -17.30
N LEU A 99 -6.75 -0.97 -17.34
CA LEU A 99 -7.89 -1.23 -16.47
C LEU A 99 -7.39 -1.98 -15.23
N ILE A 100 -6.95 -1.24 -14.22
CA ILE A 100 -6.73 -1.80 -12.89
C ILE A 100 -8.03 -1.56 -12.13
N ALA A 101 -8.77 -2.63 -11.84
CA ALA A 101 -9.89 -2.58 -10.90
C ALA A 101 -9.33 -2.90 -9.50
N PRO A 102 -8.99 -1.88 -8.68
CA PRO A 102 -8.44 -2.14 -7.36
C PRO A 102 -9.47 -2.91 -6.54
N THR A 103 -9.08 -4.07 -6.04
CA THR A 103 -9.87 -4.80 -5.05
C THR A 103 -9.16 -4.69 -3.72
N TRP A 104 -9.90 -4.31 -2.68
CA TRP A 104 -9.32 -4.12 -1.36
C TRP A 104 -8.94 -5.45 -0.73
N LEU A 105 -7.83 -5.45 0.01
CA LEU A 105 -7.30 -6.59 0.74
C LEU A 105 -7.36 -6.31 2.23
N TYR A 106 -7.99 -7.22 2.97
CA TYR A 106 -8.16 -7.12 4.42
C TYR A 106 -7.51 -8.29 5.14
N ALA A 107 -7.08 -8.05 6.39
CA ALA A 107 -6.67 -9.14 7.27
C ALA A 107 -7.89 -9.98 7.67
N PRO A 108 -7.71 -11.27 8.03
CA PRO A 108 -8.79 -12.06 8.62
C PRO A 108 -9.34 -11.38 9.88
N GLY A 109 -10.65 -11.12 9.92
CA GLY A 109 -11.32 -10.49 11.06
C GLY A 109 -11.15 -8.97 11.17
N ASP A 110 -10.73 -8.30 10.10
CA ASP A 110 -10.71 -6.84 10.02
C ASP A 110 -12.12 -6.25 10.26
N PRO A 111 -12.30 -5.30 11.20
CA PRO A 111 -13.60 -4.69 11.48
C PRO A 111 -14.16 -3.85 10.31
N ALA A 112 -13.38 -3.61 9.26
CA ALA A 112 -13.82 -2.95 8.04
C ALA A 112 -14.69 -3.84 7.13
N LEU A 113 -14.81 -5.14 7.42
CA LEU A 113 -15.65 -6.12 6.72
C LEU A 113 -17.02 -6.33 7.40
#